data_AF-A0A1J3E7V0-F1
#
_entry.id   AF-A0A1J3E7V0-F1
#
_cell.length_a   1.000
_cell.length_b   1.000
_cell.length_c   1.000
_cell.angle_alpha   90.00
_cell.angle_beta   90.00
_cell.angle_gamma   90.00
#
_symmetry.space_group_name_H-M   'P 1'
#
loop_
_entity.id
_entity.type
_entity.pdbx_description
1 polymer ?
#
loop_
_entity_poly.entity_id
_entity_poly.type
_entity_poly.pdbx_seq_one_letter_code
_entity_poly.pdbx_strand_id
1 'polypeptide(L)'
;YMNDTSHRIISLVEKWNRSEGTPQVAYTFDAGPNAVLIARNRKVAVQLLQGLLYYFPPKSDTDMRSYVVGDNSILKEAGLDGENSVETLQPPPEIINNIGSQDQKGEVSYFICTRPGRGPVVLPDQTQALLDPETGLPK
;
A
#
# COMPACT_ATOMS: atom_id res chain seq x y z
N TYR A 1 4.59 17.89 -8.11
CA TYR A 1 5.05 16.61 -7.53
C TYR A 1 4.02 15.51 -7.76
N MET A 2 2.76 15.73 -7.41
CA MET A 2 1.66 14.79 -7.66
C MET A 2 1.33 14.63 -9.14
N ASN A 3 0.84 13.44 -9.51
CA ASN A 3 0.32 13.11 -10.85
C ASN A 3 -1.16 12.68 -10.78
N ASP A 4 -1.73 12.26 -11.90
CA ASP A 4 -3.14 11.84 -11.98
C ASP A 4 -3.46 10.66 -11.04
N THR A 5 -2.54 9.70 -10.91
CA THR A 5 -2.67 8.59 -9.95
C THR A 5 -2.69 9.10 -8.51
N SER A 6 -1.84 10.07 -8.15
CA SER A 6 -1.89 10.73 -6.83
C SER A 6 -3.26 11.37 -6.57
N HIS A 7 -3.82 12.09 -7.55
CA HIS A 7 -5.13 12.73 -7.43
C HIS A 7 -6.29 11.73 -7.33
N ARG A 8 -6.19 10.57 -8.01
CA ARG A 8 -7.15 9.47 -7.89
C ARG A 8 -7.11 8.83 -6.50
N ILE A 9 -5.91 8.63 -5.93
CA ILE A 9 -5.76 8.12 -4.55
C ILE A 9 -6.40 9.10 -3.55
N ILE A 10 -6.16 10.41 -3.68
CA ILE A 10 -6.82 11.41 -2.83
C ILE A 10 -8.34 11.33 -2.96
N SER A 11 -8.84 11.27 -4.20
CA SER A 11 -10.28 11.20 -4.46
C SER A 11 -10.92 9.97 -3.84
N LEU A 12 -10.23 8.83 -3.84
CA LEU A 12 -10.65 7.61 -3.16
C LEU A 12 -10.76 7.83 -1.65
N VAL A 13 -9.72 8.37 -1.01
CA VAL A 13 -9.69 8.58 0.44
C VAL A 13 -10.75 9.60 0.88
N GLU A 14 -10.93 10.70 0.15
CA GLU A 14 -11.94 11.72 0.44
C GLU A 14 -13.38 11.17 0.31
N LYS A 15 -13.65 10.37 -0.72
CA LYS A 15 -14.95 9.71 -0.91
C LYS A 15 -15.23 8.72 0.22
N TRP A 16 -14.23 7.93 0.60
CA TRP A 16 -14.31 7.03 1.74
C TRP A 16 -14.63 7.78 3.03
N ASN A 17 -13.79 8.72 3.44
CA ASN A 17 -14.02 9.43 4.69
C ASN A 17 -15.40 10.12 4.76
N ARG A 18 -15.93 10.55 3.61
CA ARG A 18 -17.28 11.14 3.51
C ARG A 18 -18.40 10.11 3.70
N SER A 19 -18.28 8.90 3.14
CA SER A 19 -19.31 7.85 3.31
C SER A 19 -19.43 7.39 4.76
N GLU A 20 -18.29 7.26 5.45
CA GLU A 20 -18.19 6.76 6.82
C GLU A 20 -18.59 7.83 7.86
N GLY A 21 -18.79 9.08 7.41
CA GLY A 21 -19.15 10.23 8.27
C GLY A 21 -18.05 10.65 9.25
N THR A 22 -16.96 9.90 9.37
CA THR A 22 -15.80 10.19 10.20
C THR A 22 -14.51 9.77 9.50
N PRO A 23 -13.40 10.52 9.64
CA PRO A 23 -12.14 10.18 8.98
C PRO A 23 -11.62 8.79 9.39
N GLN A 24 -11.39 7.93 8.39
CA GLN A 24 -10.82 6.60 8.53
C GLN A 24 -9.37 6.54 8.02
N VAL A 25 -9.04 7.30 6.98
CA VAL A 25 -7.72 7.30 6.34
C VAL A 25 -7.25 8.73 6.11
N ALA A 26 -5.99 9.02 6.42
CA ALA A 26 -5.32 10.26 6.04
C ALA A 26 -4.28 9.98 4.94
N TYR A 27 -3.96 10.98 4.13
CA TYR A 27 -2.91 10.92 3.12
C TYR A 27 -1.91 12.06 3.29
N THR A 28 -0.66 11.82 2.90
CA THR A 28 0.37 12.86 2.74
C THR A 28 1.28 12.51 1.57
N PHE A 29 1.92 13.54 1.01
CA PHE A 29 2.85 13.45 -0.13
C PHE A 29 4.07 14.32 0.16
N ASP A 30 5.25 13.76 -0.06
CA ASP A 30 6.52 14.51 -0.02
C ASP A 30 6.82 15.10 -1.42
N ALA A 31 8.09 15.26 -1.78
CA ALA A 31 8.54 15.76 -3.08
C ALA A 31 8.43 14.70 -4.21
N GLY A 32 7.27 14.06 -4.35
CA GLY A 32 7.00 13.07 -5.39
C GLY A 32 5.53 12.65 -5.46
N PRO A 33 5.16 11.75 -6.40
CA PRO A 33 3.79 11.28 -6.57
C PRO A 33 3.39 10.16 -5.60
N ASN A 34 4.31 9.67 -4.77
CA ASN A 34 4.08 8.55 -3.86
C ASN A 34 3.17 8.96 -2.70
N ALA A 35 2.04 8.27 -2.55
CA ALA A 35 1.11 8.51 -1.46
C ALA A 35 1.53 7.73 -0.21
N VAL A 36 1.61 8.42 0.92
CA VAL A 36 1.66 7.79 2.25
C VAL A 36 0.27 7.82 2.84
N LEU A 37 -0.31 6.64 3.09
CA LEU A 37 -1.66 6.50 3.61
C LEU A 37 -1.63 6.00 5.06
N ILE A 38 -2.35 6.67 5.94
CA ILE A 38 -2.40 6.38 7.38
C ILE A 38 -3.82 5.95 7.71
N ALA A 39 -4.02 4.64 7.87
CA ALA A 39 -5.28 4.07 8.30
C ALA A 39 -5.45 4.17 9.83
N ARG A 40 -6.67 4.47 10.29
CA ARG A 40 -7.01 4.65 11.70
C ARG A 40 -6.73 3.41 12.57
N ASN A 41 -6.88 2.21 12.00
CA ASN A 41 -6.61 0.94 12.67
C ASN A 41 -6.40 -0.17 11.63
N ARG A 42 -6.11 -1.39 12.11
CA ARG A 42 -5.84 -2.55 11.27
C ARG A 42 -7.02 -2.95 10.38
N LYS A 43 -8.25 -2.93 10.90
CA LYS A 43 -9.45 -3.26 10.12
C LYS A 43 -9.60 -2.31 8.93
N VAL A 44 -9.45 -1.01 9.18
CA VAL A 44 -9.47 0.01 8.12
C VAL A 44 -8.32 -0.21 7.13
N ALA A 45 -7.13 -0.57 7.59
CA ALA A 45 -5.98 -0.84 6.71
C ALA A 45 -6.23 -2.01 5.74
N VAL A 46 -6.88 -3.09 6.21
CA VAL A 46 -7.26 -4.24 5.38
C VAL A 46 -8.25 -3.83 4.29
N GLN A 47 -9.31 -3.12 4.68
CA GLN A 47 -10.30 -2.62 3.72
C GLN A 47 -9.65 -1.64 2.73
N LEU A 48 -8.74 -0.78 3.21
CA LEU A 48 -8.03 0.20 2.38
C LEU A 48 -7.20 -0.51 1.32
N LEU A 49 -6.48 -1.56 1.69
CA LEU A 49 -5.72 -2.36 0.74
C LEU A 49 -6.63 -3.01 -0.30
N GLN A 50 -7.76 -3.59 0.11
CA GLN A 50 -8.73 -4.16 -0.83
C GLN A 50 -9.26 -3.11 -1.83
N GLY A 51 -9.64 -1.93 -1.33
CA GLY A 51 -10.08 -0.82 -2.18
C GLY A 51 -8.99 -0.33 -3.13
N LEU A 52 -7.75 -0.16 -2.65
CA LEU A 52 -6.62 0.25 -3.48
C LEU A 52 -6.31 -0.79 -4.56
N LEU A 53 -6.37 -2.08 -4.25
CA LEU A 53 -6.15 -3.15 -5.22
C LEU A 53 -7.28 -3.25 -6.25
N TYR A 54 -8.52 -2.97 -5.84
CA TYR A 54 -9.65 -2.87 -6.75
C TYR A 54 -9.48 -1.72 -7.76
N TYR A 55 -9.01 -0.55 -7.30
CA TYR A 55 -8.86 0.65 -8.11
C TYR A 55 -7.56 0.77 -8.90
N PHE A 56 -6.50 0.18 -8.37
CA PHE A 56 -5.16 0.19 -8.94
C PHE A 56 -4.65 -1.26 -9.02
N PRO A 57 -5.32 -2.09 -9.84
CA PRO A 57 -4.94 -3.49 -9.98
C PRO A 57 -3.51 -3.61 -10.54
N PRO A 58 -2.75 -4.62 -10.10
CA PRO A 58 -1.42 -4.90 -10.63
C PRO A 58 -1.49 -5.29 -12.11
N LYS A 59 -0.33 -5.33 -12.77
CA LYS A 59 -0.21 -5.95 -14.10
C LYS A 59 -0.53 -7.45 -14.02
N SER A 60 -0.95 -8.03 -15.14
CA SER A 60 -1.12 -9.50 -15.24
C SER A 60 0.16 -10.22 -14.80
N ASP A 61 -0.01 -11.39 -14.17
CA ASP A 61 1.08 -12.26 -13.69
C ASP A 61 1.98 -11.65 -12.59
N THR A 62 1.55 -10.56 -11.94
CA THR A 62 2.29 -9.99 -10.80
C THR A 62 2.12 -10.86 -9.55
N ASP A 63 3.23 -11.26 -8.92
CA ASP A 63 3.21 -11.93 -7.61
C ASP A 63 2.78 -10.94 -6.50
N MET A 64 1.71 -11.26 -5.79
CA MET A 64 1.16 -10.42 -4.71
C MET A 64 2.15 -10.20 -3.57
N ARG A 65 3.06 -11.14 -3.31
CA ARG A 65 4.10 -10.98 -2.28
C ARG A 65 5.20 -10.00 -2.68
N SER A 66 5.35 -9.74 -3.98
CA SER A 66 6.23 -8.70 -4.50
C SER A 66 5.51 -7.35 -4.65
N TYR A 67 4.19 -7.38 -4.86
CA TYR A 67 3.36 -6.19 -5.04
C TYR A 67 2.93 -5.55 -3.72
N VAL A 68 2.79 -6.33 -2.65
CA VAL A 68 2.53 -5.82 -1.30
C VAL A 68 3.64 -6.36 -0.39
N VAL A 69 4.52 -5.47 0.05
CA VAL A 69 5.70 -5.80 0.85
C VAL A 69 5.62 -5.23 2.27
N GLY A 70 6.50 -5.71 3.16
CA GLY A 70 6.52 -5.34 4.56
C GLY A 70 5.68 -6.30 5.39
N ASP A 71 4.59 -5.81 5.99
CA ASP A 71 3.68 -6.63 6.79
C ASP A 71 2.73 -7.49 5.92
N ASN A 72 3.25 -8.61 5.43
CA ASN A 72 2.51 -9.54 4.55
C ASN A 72 1.30 -10.22 5.22
N SER A 73 1.15 -10.14 6.55
CA SER A 73 -0.04 -10.67 7.22
C SER A 73 -1.32 -9.99 6.77
N ILE A 74 -1.23 -8.75 6.27
CA ILE A 74 -2.38 -7.98 5.77
C ILE A 74 -3.00 -8.59 4.52
N LEU A 75 -2.20 -9.27 3.69
CA LEU A 75 -2.71 -9.97 2.50
C LEU A 75 -3.63 -11.12 2.89
N LYS A 76 -3.27 -11.85 3.95
CA LYS A 76 -4.10 -12.95 4.47
C LYS A 76 -5.43 -12.43 5.00
N GLU A 77 -5.38 -11.34 5.77
CA GLU A 77 -6.57 -10.70 6.33
C GLU A 77 -7.47 -10.11 5.24
N ALA A 78 -6.88 -9.65 4.13
CA ALA A 78 -7.61 -9.19 2.95
C ALA A 78 -8.17 -10.35 2.09
N GLY A 79 -7.84 -11.60 2.41
CA GLY A 79 -8.27 -12.79 1.67
C GLY A 79 -7.53 -13.00 0.35
N LEU A 80 -6.31 -12.46 0.21
CA LEU A 80 -5.51 -12.41 -1.02
C LEU A 80 -4.21 -13.23 -0.96
N ASP A 81 -4.10 -14.18 -0.01
CA ASP A 81 -2.92 -15.03 0.15
C ASP A 81 -3.02 -16.42 -0.52
N GLY A 82 -4.07 -16.64 -1.32
CA GLY A 82 -4.39 -17.90 -2.00
C GLY A 82 -4.92 -17.73 -3.43
N GLU A 83 -5.88 -18.55 -3.87
CA GLU A 83 -6.45 -18.53 -5.23
C GLU A 83 -7.31 -17.30 -5.56
N ASN A 84 -7.66 -16.51 -4.55
CA ASN A 84 -8.45 -15.30 -4.74
C ASN A 84 -7.62 -14.24 -5.48
N SER A 85 -8.00 -13.99 -6.73
CA SER A 85 -7.44 -12.92 -7.55
C SER A 85 -7.94 -11.56 -7.08
N VAL A 86 -7.13 -10.52 -7.28
CA VAL A 86 -7.54 -9.11 -7.15
C VAL A 86 -8.81 -8.83 -8.00
N GLU A 87 -9.01 -9.60 -9.05
CA GLU A 87 -10.17 -9.50 -9.96
C GLU A 87 -11.50 -9.93 -9.33
N THR A 88 -11.49 -10.67 -8.22
CA THR A 88 -12.72 -11.07 -7.49
C THR A 88 -13.08 -10.12 -6.35
N LEU A 89 -12.28 -9.07 -6.12
CA LEU A 89 -12.57 -8.08 -5.09
C LEU A 89 -13.87 -7.34 -5.41
N GLN A 90 -14.73 -7.23 -4.40
CA GLN A 90 -15.95 -6.44 -4.50
C GLN A 90 -15.62 -4.94 -4.46
N PRO A 91 -16.41 -4.10 -5.17
CA PRO A 91 -16.25 -2.66 -5.07
C PRO A 91 -16.50 -2.22 -3.61
N PRO A 92 -15.66 -1.35 -3.04
CA PRO A 92 -15.95 -0.67 -1.80
C PRO A 92 -17.36 -0.04 -1.77
N PRO A 93 -18.07 -0.07 -0.62
CA PRO A 93 -19.47 0.35 -0.51
C PRO A 93 -19.72 1.83 -0.84
N GLU A 94 -18.68 2.67 -0.85
CA GLU A 94 -18.78 4.09 -1.22
C GLU A 94 -19.02 4.32 -2.72
N ILE A 95 -18.96 3.25 -3.52
CA ILE A 95 -18.91 3.29 -4.96
C ILE A 95 -20.25 2.83 -5.52
N ILE A 96 -21.30 3.60 -5.24
CA ILE A 96 -22.57 3.39 -5.95
C ILE A 96 -22.58 4.14 -7.28
N ASN A 97 -21.74 5.17 -7.48
CA ASN A 97 -21.69 5.91 -8.75
C ASN A 97 -20.29 6.47 -9.08
N ASN A 98 -19.81 6.18 -10.29
CA ASN A 98 -18.77 6.91 -11.02
C ASN A 98 -17.35 6.96 -10.44
N ILE A 99 -16.61 5.87 -10.60
CA ILE A 99 -15.18 5.98 -10.93
C ILE A 99 -14.94 5.13 -12.18
N GLY A 100 -14.40 5.78 -13.21
CA GLY A 100 -14.06 5.19 -14.49
C GLY A 100 -13.17 3.96 -14.36
N SER A 101 -13.34 3.11 -15.36
CA SER A 101 -13.00 1.70 -15.47
C SER A 101 -11.72 1.19 -14.82
N GLN A 102 -11.80 -0.06 -14.35
CA GLN A 102 -10.69 -0.97 -14.03
C GLN A 102 -9.72 -1.23 -15.21
N ASP A 103 -9.79 -0.47 -16.31
CA ASP A 103 -9.08 -0.79 -17.57
C ASP A 103 -7.57 -0.45 -17.51
N GLN A 104 -7.16 0.39 -16.55
CA GLN A 104 -5.75 0.81 -16.40
C GLN A 104 -5.03 0.00 -15.31
N LYS A 105 -4.47 -1.14 -15.69
CA LYS A 105 -3.63 -1.99 -14.82
C LYS A 105 -2.22 -1.41 -14.67
N GLY A 106 -1.66 -1.48 -13.46
CA GLY A 106 -0.24 -1.17 -13.19
C GLY A 106 0.12 0.31 -13.05
N GLU A 107 -0.84 1.17 -12.71
CA GLU A 107 -0.58 2.58 -12.35
C GLU A 107 0.21 2.72 -11.05
N VAL A 108 0.00 1.79 -10.11
CA VAL A 108 0.78 1.69 -8.88
C VAL A 108 1.81 0.58 -9.08
N SER A 109 3.06 0.85 -8.70
CA SER A 109 4.15 -0.14 -8.87
C SER A 109 4.14 -1.23 -7.80
N TYR A 110 3.88 -0.86 -6.54
CA TYR A 110 3.73 -1.76 -5.38
C TYR A 110 3.27 -0.95 -4.17
N PHE A 111 2.92 -1.65 -3.09
CA PHE A 111 2.55 -1.11 -1.79
C PHE A 111 3.54 -1.56 -0.72
N ILE A 112 3.88 -0.66 0.22
CA ILE A 112 4.64 -0.99 1.43
C ILE A 112 3.69 -0.84 2.63
N CYS A 113 3.39 -1.94 3.30
CA CYS A 113 2.58 -1.94 4.52
C CYS A 113 3.49 -1.97 5.75
N THR A 114 3.45 -0.91 6.55
CA THR A 114 4.28 -0.76 7.76
C THR A 114 3.49 -0.14 8.92
N ARG A 115 4.14 0.01 10.07
CA ARG A 115 3.56 0.51 11.33
C ARG A 115 4.55 1.45 12.02
N PRO A 116 4.08 2.34 12.91
CA PRO A 116 4.98 3.10 13.77
C PRO A 116 5.98 2.19 14.48
N GLY A 117 7.27 2.51 14.34
CA GLY A 117 8.37 1.72 14.85
C GLY A 117 9.14 2.41 15.97
N ARG A 118 10.14 1.71 16.51
CA ARG A 118 11.11 2.27 17.46
C ARG A 118 12.15 3.16 16.74
N GLY A 119 12.90 3.92 17.53
CA GLY A 119 14.04 4.71 17.03
C GLY A 119 15.23 3.85 16.57
N PRO A 120 16.33 4.51 16.14
CA PRO A 120 17.55 3.83 15.70
C PRO A 120 18.12 2.89 16.74
N VAL A 121 18.76 1.80 16.29
CA VAL A 121 19.41 0.81 17.15
C VAL A 121 20.80 0.46 16.63
N VAL A 122 21.70 0.18 17.57
CA VAL A 122 23.01 -0.38 17.24
C VAL A 122 22.85 -1.87 16.94
N LEU A 123 23.43 -2.32 15.83
CA LEU A 123 23.51 -3.74 15.47
C LEU A 123 24.87 -4.27 15.95
N PRO A 124 24.93 -5.09 17.02
CA PRO A 124 26.20 -5.60 17.55
C PRO A 124 26.80 -6.71 16.69
N ASP A 125 25.99 -7.31 15.82
CA ASP A 125 26.39 -8.39 14.93
C ASP A 125 27.19 -7.85 13.72
N GLN A 126 28.49 -8.14 13.70
CA GLN A 126 29.40 -7.72 12.64
C GLN A 126 29.08 -8.32 11.26
N THR A 127 28.29 -9.41 11.19
CA THR A 127 27.83 -9.93 9.91
C THR A 127 26.91 -8.93 9.20
N GLN A 128 26.22 -8.07 9.94
CA GLN A 128 25.37 -7.01 9.42
C GLN A 128 26.13 -5.72 9.06
N ALA A 129 27.43 -5.64 9.36
CA ALA A 129 28.26 -4.53 8.93
C ALA A 129 28.35 -4.50 7.40
N LEU A 130 28.25 -3.31 6.81
CA LEU A 130 28.28 -3.10 5.36
C LEU A 130 29.71 -2.93 4.81
N LEU A 131 30.69 -2.78 5.69
CA LEU A 131 32.11 -2.66 5.33
C LEU A 131 32.86 -3.90 5.80
N ASP A 132 33.80 -4.35 4.98
CA ASP A 132 34.75 -5.38 5.33
C ASP A 132 35.67 -4.87 6.46
N PRO A 133 35.85 -5.65 7.54
CA PRO A 133 36.55 -5.18 8.74
C PRO A 133 38.06 -5.03 8.56
N GLU A 134 38.67 -5.66 7.54
CA GLU A 134 40.11 -5.60 7.29
C GLU A 134 40.47 -4.47 6.33
N THR A 135 39.71 -4.36 5.24
CA THR A 135 39.98 -3.41 4.15
C THR A 135 39.27 -2.07 4.33
N GLY A 136 38.18 -2.03 5.12
CA GLY A 136 37.33 -0.84 5.29
C GLY A 136 36.51 -0.47 4.04
N LEU A 137 36.47 -1.35 3.04
CA LEU A 137 35.72 -1.17 1.80
C LEU A 137 34.34 -1.84 1.90
N PRO A 138 33.36 -1.46 1.05
CA PRO A 138 32.08 -2.16 0.99
C PRO A 138 32.27 -3.67 0.81
N LYS A 139 31.53 -4.46 1.61
CA LYS A 139 31.45 -5.92 1.44
C LYS A 139 30.83 -6.30 0.10
#